data_AF-A0A543A8F2-F1
#
_entry.id   AF-A0A543A8F2-F1
#
_cell.length_a   1.000
_cell.length_b   1.000
_cell.length_c   1.000
_cell.angle_alpha   90.00
_cell.angle_beta   90.00
_cell.angle_gamma   90.00
#
_symmetry.space_group_name_H-M   'P 1'
#
loop_
_entity.id
_entity.type
_entity.pdbx_description
1 polymer ?
#
loop_
_entity_poly.entity_id
_entity_poly.type
_entity_poly.pdbx_seq_one_letter_code
_entity_poly.pdbx_strand_id
1 'polypeptide(L)'
;MPTFNDPTKDAEEARQALRGLAHATRNLEDPSVVYDLLGALSQAITSMGQTLNQIGGFHDTLKRHDIRPVVADSSRTGYSASYQVSWELHRAAEMTRQIAKVVDHAHEIEARIAYSRPVEQTARTTSIPGNGITL
;
A
#
# COMPACT_ATOMS: atom_id res chain seq x y z
N MET A 1 0.05 8.96 -17.18
CA MET A 1 1.47 8.82 -16.80
C MET A 1 1.75 9.91 -15.79
N PRO A 2 2.36 9.61 -14.62
CA PRO A 2 2.63 10.63 -13.62
C PRO A 2 3.57 11.67 -14.20
N THR A 3 3.30 12.94 -13.91
CA THR A 3 4.09 14.06 -14.46
C THR A 3 5.18 14.53 -13.50
N PHE A 4 5.11 14.15 -12.21
CA PHE A 4 6.12 14.41 -11.17
C PHE A 4 6.49 15.89 -10.95
N ASN A 5 5.71 16.81 -11.52
CA ASN A 5 5.97 18.25 -11.52
C ASN A 5 4.86 19.04 -10.83
N ASP A 6 3.73 18.40 -10.53
CA ASP A 6 2.59 19.02 -9.84
C ASP A 6 2.22 18.13 -8.64
N PRO A 7 2.73 18.45 -7.44
CA PRO A 7 2.51 17.61 -6.26
C PRO A 7 1.03 17.50 -5.87
N THR A 8 0.18 18.47 -6.26
CA THR A 8 -1.26 18.40 -5.96
C THR A 8 -1.96 17.42 -6.90
N LYS A 9 -1.63 17.48 -8.20
CA LYS A 9 -2.13 16.52 -9.18
C LYS A 9 -1.62 15.11 -8.90
N ASP A 10 -0.34 14.96 -8.59
CA ASP A 10 0.28 13.67 -8.29
C ASP A 10 -0.33 13.05 -7.01
N ALA A 11 -0.69 13.86 -6.01
CA ALA A 11 -1.42 13.38 -4.83
C ALA A 11 -2.83 12.86 -5.17
N GLU A 12 -3.55 13.50 -6.11
CA GLU A 12 -4.84 13.03 -6.59
C GLU A 12 -4.71 11.73 -7.39
N GLU A 13 -3.70 11.61 -8.24
CA GLU A 13 -3.39 10.36 -8.96
C GLU A 13 -3.07 9.22 -7.99
N ALA A 14 -2.27 9.47 -6.96
CA ALA A 14 -1.97 8.49 -5.89
C ALA A 14 -3.25 8.05 -5.16
N ARG A 15 -4.14 8.99 -4.82
CA ARG A 15 -5.44 8.69 -4.20
C ARG A 15 -6.31 7.81 -5.09
N GLN A 16 -6.37 8.10 -6.39
CA GLN A 16 -7.13 7.29 -7.35
C GLN A 16 -6.53 5.90 -7.52
N ALA A 17 -5.21 5.79 -7.61
CA ALA A 17 -4.50 4.51 -7.70
C ALA A 17 -4.80 3.62 -6.48
N LEU A 18 -4.72 4.17 -5.26
CA LEU A 18 -5.05 3.44 -4.03
C LEU A 18 -6.51 3.01 -3.97
N ARG A 19 -7.45 3.84 -4.44
CA ARG A 19 -8.87 3.46 -4.55
C ARG A 19 -9.10 2.35 -5.56
N GLY A 20 -8.46 2.45 -6.73
CA GLY A 20 -8.52 1.42 -7.76
C GLY A 20 -7.96 0.09 -7.24
N LEU A 21 -6.83 0.14 -6.54
CA LEU A 21 -6.23 -1.01 -5.91
C LEU A 21 -7.17 -1.64 -4.87
N ALA A 22 -7.69 -0.85 -3.94
CA ALA A 22 -8.63 -1.32 -2.92
C ALA A 22 -9.94 -1.88 -3.50
N HIS A 23 -10.33 -1.48 -4.71
CA HIS A 23 -11.46 -2.06 -5.43
C HIS A 23 -11.09 -3.41 -6.05
N ALA A 24 -9.96 -3.48 -6.76
CA ALA A 24 -9.48 -4.69 -7.41
C ALA A 24 -9.18 -5.82 -6.40
N THR A 25 -8.64 -5.49 -5.22
CA THR A 25 -8.29 -6.48 -4.20
C THR A 25 -9.49 -7.12 -3.50
N ARG A 26 -10.72 -6.64 -3.72
CA ARG A 26 -11.94 -7.22 -3.10
C ARG A 26 -12.26 -8.62 -3.63
N ASN A 27 -11.89 -8.90 -4.87
CA ASN A 27 -12.23 -10.12 -5.59
C ASN A 27 -10.96 -10.83 -6.09
N LEU A 28 -9.93 -10.96 -5.23
CA LEU A 28 -8.72 -11.71 -5.58
C LEU A 28 -9.06 -13.20 -5.70
N GLU A 29 -9.02 -13.73 -6.93
CA GLU A 29 -9.27 -15.14 -7.23
C GLU A 29 -7.97 -15.93 -7.46
N ASP A 30 -6.93 -15.25 -7.93
CA ASP A 30 -5.62 -15.84 -8.18
C ASP A 30 -4.65 -15.48 -7.06
N PRO A 31 -4.28 -16.42 -6.17
CA PRO A 31 -3.33 -16.15 -5.10
C PRO A 31 -1.91 -15.86 -5.63
N SER A 32 -1.58 -16.20 -6.88
CA SER A 32 -0.25 -15.94 -7.44
C SER A 32 0.11 -14.45 -7.53
N VAL A 33 -0.89 -13.57 -7.57
CA VAL A 33 -0.70 -12.12 -7.66
C VAL A 33 -0.37 -11.45 -6.31
N VAL A 34 -0.56 -12.17 -5.19
CA VAL A 34 -0.40 -11.60 -3.84
C VAL A 34 1.04 -11.21 -3.57
N TYR A 35 2.00 -12.01 -4.03
CA TYR A 35 3.43 -11.71 -3.90
C TYR A 35 3.79 -10.36 -4.53
N ASP A 36 3.49 -10.18 -5.82
CA ASP A 36 3.78 -8.95 -6.56
C ASP A 36 3.05 -7.74 -5.95
N LEU A 37 1.82 -7.95 -5.48
CA LEU A 37 1.03 -6.91 -4.81
C LEU A 37 1.70 -6.42 -3.52
N LEU A 38 2.19 -7.34 -2.67
CA LEU A 38 2.88 -6.99 -1.43
C LEU A 38 4.18 -6.23 -1.71
N GLY A 39 4.95 -6.65 -2.72
CA GLY A 39 6.16 -5.95 -3.15
C GLY A 39 5.86 -4.51 -3.62
N ALA A 40 4.84 -4.33 -4.46
CA ALA A 40 4.43 -3.00 -4.93
C ALA A 40 3.91 -2.11 -3.79
N LEU A 41 3.12 -2.68 -2.87
CA LEU A 41 2.62 -1.96 -1.70
C LEU A 41 3.74 -1.49 -0.78
N SER A 42 4.76 -2.32 -0.52
CA SER A 42 5.91 -1.91 0.29
C SER A 42 6.64 -0.69 -0.30
N GLN A 43 6.87 -0.70 -1.61
CA GLN A 43 7.49 0.44 -2.31
C GLN A 43 6.61 1.70 -2.27
N ALA A 44 5.29 1.54 -2.44
CA ALA A 44 4.33 2.64 -2.34
C ALA A 44 4.30 3.26 -0.93
N ILE A 45 4.29 2.43 0.11
CA ILE A 45 4.34 2.85 1.52
C ILE A 45 5.65 3.57 1.81
N THR A 46 6.79 3.05 1.34
CA THR A 46 8.09 3.72 1.47
C THR A 46 8.07 5.11 0.82
N SER A 47 7.50 5.22 -0.38
CA SER A 47 7.37 6.49 -1.10
C SER A 47 6.47 7.47 -0.35
N MET A 48 5.35 7.00 0.21
CA MET A 48 4.47 7.80 1.05
C MET A 48 5.19 8.33 2.29
N GLY A 49 6.05 7.53 2.93
CA GLY A 49 6.90 7.97 4.03
C GLY A 49 7.88 9.08 3.62
N GLN A 50 8.43 9.02 2.40
CA GLN A 50 9.28 10.09 1.86
C GLN A 50 8.48 11.36 1.60
N THR A 51 7.29 11.27 1.00
CA THR A 51 6.39 12.42 0.78
C THR A 51 6.04 13.11 2.09
N LEU A 52 5.67 12.35 3.14
CA LEU A 52 5.38 12.91 4.46
C LEU A 52 6.58 13.65 5.05
N ASN A 53 7.78 13.07 4.96
CA ASN A 53 9.02 13.73 5.39
C ASN A 53 9.32 15.01 4.60
N GLN A 54 9.06 15.04 3.30
CA GLN A 54 9.27 16.22 2.47
C GLN A 54 8.31 17.36 2.83
N ILE A 55 7.03 17.04 3.07
CA ILE A 55 6.04 18.04 3.51
C ILE A 55 6.40 18.56 4.91
N GLY A 56 6.82 17.69 5.84
CA GLY A 56 7.32 18.11 7.16
C GLY A 56 8.54 19.03 7.06
N GLY A 57 9.50 18.65 6.21
CA GLY A 57 10.70 19.46 5.95
C GLY A 57 10.41 20.84 5.35
N PHE A 58 9.34 20.99 4.55
CA PHE A 58 8.90 22.31 4.09
C PHE A 58 8.47 23.21 5.26
N HIS A 59 7.77 22.66 6.25
CA HIS A 59 7.40 23.39 7.46
C HIS A 59 8.61 23.76 8.33
N ASP A 60 9.69 22.98 8.30
CA ASP A 60 10.96 23.30 8.97
C ASP A 60 11.73 24.43 8.28
N THR A 61 11.57 24.59 6.97
CA THR A 61 12.32 25.55 6.17
C THR A 61 11.62 26.91 6.00
N LEU A 62 10.38 27.10 6.48
CA LEU A 62 9.62 28.34 6.22
C LEU A 62 10.40 29.62 6.53
N LYS A 63 11.11 29.67 7.66
CA LYS A 63 11.96 30.84 8.02
C LYS A 63 13.08 31.09 7.01
N ARG A 64 13.68 30.03 6.46
CA ARG A 64 14.73 30.13 5.43
C ARG A 64 14.18 30.62 4.09
N HIS A 65 12.89 30.41 3.84
CA HIS A 65 12.19 30.87 2.64
C HIS A 65 11.48 32.22 2.82
N ASP A 66 11.73 32.94 3.93
CA ASP A 66 11.03 34.19 4.30
C ASP A 66 9.50 34.06 4.33
N ILE A 67 8.98 32.85 4.58
CA ILE A 67 7.56 32.58 4.73
C ILE A 67 7.18 32.79 6.20
N ARG A 68 6.20 33.66 6.44
CA ARG A 68 5.65 33.97 7.77
C ARG A 68 4.29 33.31 7.95
N PRO A 69 4.21 32.17 8.65
CA PRO A 69 2.92 31.60 9.03
C PRO A 69 2.23 32.52 10.05
N VAL A 70 0.91 32.67 9.91
CA VAL A 70 0.07 33.50 10.79
C VAL A 70 -1.13 32.67 11.24
N VAL A 71 -1.42 32.67 12.54
CA VAL A 71 -2.62 32.07 13.13
C VAL A 71 -3.20 33.08 14.11
N ALA A 72 -4.49 33.41 13.96
CA ALA A 72 -5.18 34.44 14.77
C ALA A 72 -4.34 35.75 14.87
N ASP A 73 -3.89 36.25 13.72
CA ASP A 73 -3.05 37.45 13.57
C ASP A 73 -1.72 37.46 14.32
N SER A 74 -1.26 36.29 14.82
CA SER A 74 -0.01 36.13 15.54
C SER A 74 0.99 35.25 14.78
N SER A 75 2.13 35.82 14.40
CA SER A 75 3.23 35.06 13.78
C SER A 75 3.90 34.08 14.75
N ARG A 76 3.94 34.39 16.06
CA ARG A 76 4.50 33.46 17.06
C ARG A 76 3.67 32.18 17.14
N THR A 77 2.35 32.34 17.16
CA THR A 77 1.40 31.21 17.11
C THR A 77 1.52 30.47 15.77
N GLY A 78 1.71 31.19 14.67
CA GLY A 78 1.94 30.60 13.35
C GLY A 78 3.17 29.68 13.27
N TYR A 79 4.32 30.09 13.80
CA TYR A 79 5.50 29.22 13.82
C TYR A 79 5.33 27.99 14.72
N SER A 80 4.65 28.15 15.86
CA SER A 80 4.32 27.02 16.73
C SER A 80 3.43 26.00 16.01
N ALA A 81 2.41 26.47 15.30
CA ALA A 81 1.53 25.59 14.52
C ALA A 81 2.28 24.90 13.38
N SER A 82 3.13 25.62 12.65
CA SER A 82 3.96 25.03 11.60
C SER A 82 4.89 23.93 12.14
N TYR A 83 5.51 24.14 13.30
CA TYR A 83 6.34 23.14 13.94
C TYR A 83 5.55 21.89 14.34
N GLN A 84 4.33 22.07 14.86
CA GLN A 84 3.44 20.95 15.17
C GLN A 84 3.10 20.12 13.93
N VAL A 85 2.81 20.77 12.79
CA VAL A 85 2.56 20.07 11.52
C VAL A 85 3.80 19.28 11.10
N SER A 86 4.99 19.90 11.12
CA SER A 86 6.25 19.21 10.80
C SER A 86 6.45 17.96 11.66
N TRP A 87 6.28 18.10 12.97
CA TRP A 87 6.47 17.00 13.92
C TRP A 87 5.54 15.82 13.65
N GLU A 88 4.23 16.08 13.45
CA GLU A 88 3.26 15.02 13.16
C GLU A 88 3.56 14.32 11.83
N LEU A 89 4.00 15.05 10.81
CA LEU A 89 4.33 14.47 9.51
C LEU A 89 5.59 13.60 9.56
N HIS A 90 6.63 14.02 10.29
CA HIS A 90 7.81 13.20 10.53
C HIS A 90 7.49 11.95 11.35
N ARG A 91 6.63 12.08 12.37
CA ARG A 91 6.13 10.95 13.14
C ARG A 91 5.34 9.98 12.26
N ALA A 92 4.45 10.48 11.41
CA ALA A 92 3.69 9.66 10.47
C ALA A 92 4.61 8.95 9.47
N ALA A 93 5.68 9.60 9.01
CA ALA A 93 6.70 8.98 8.17
C ALA A 93 7.44 7.83 8.87
N GLU A 94 7.76 7.96 10.17
CA GLU A 94 8.33 6.87 10.98
C GLU A 94 7.35 5.70 11.13
N MET A 95 6.07 5.98 11.39
CA MET A 95 5.03 4.95 11.46
C MET A 95 4.89 4.21 10.13
N THR A 96 4.95 4.95 9.01
CA THR A 96 4.89 4.40 7.66
C THR A 96 6.08 3.47 7.38
N ARG A 97 7.29 3.81 7.86
CA ARG A 97 8.46 2.91 7.81
C ARG A 97 8.24 1.61 8.58
N GLN A 98 7.57 1.67 9.73
CA GLN A 98 7.24 0.47 10.50
C GLN A 98 6.22 -0.39 9.76
N ILE A 99 5.21 0.22 9.14
CA ILE A 99 4.22 -0.49 8.31
C ILE A 99 4.91 -1.17 7.12
N ALA A 100 5.84 -0.49 6.42
CA ALA A 100 6.58 -1.07 5.30
C ALA A 100 7.30 -2.36 5.71
N LYS A 101 7.98 -2.38 6.87
CA LYS A 101 8.65 -3.57 7.39
C LYS A 101 7.69 -4.74 7.65
N VAL A 102 6.48 -4.45 8.13
CA VAL A 102 5.46 -5.49 8.35
C VAL A 102 4.97 -6.05 7.03
N VAL A 103 4.78 -5.20 6.01
CA VAL A 103 4.39 -5.64 4.66
C VAL A 103 5.52 -6.43 3.98
N ASP A 104 6.77 -5.99 4.10
CA ASP A 104 7.95 -6.74 3.63
C ASP A 104 8.02 -8.12 4.28
N HIS A 105 7.77 -8.20 5.58
CA HIS A 105 7.76 -9.49 6.27
C HIS A 105 6.62 -10.40 5.77
N ALA A 106 5.43 -9.85 5.52
CA ALA A 106 4.35 -10.61 4.90
C ALA A 106 4.73 -11.09 3.49
N HIS A 107 5.41 -10.26 2.71
CA HIS A 107 5.93 -10.59 1.38
C HIS A 107 6.94 -11.76 1.44
N GLU A 108 7.84 -11.76 2.42
CA GLU A 108 8.78 -12.87 2.66
C GLU A 108 8.09 -14.18 3.08
N ILE A 109 6.99 -14.10 3.83
CA ILE A 109 6.19 -15.27 4.21
C ILE A 109 5.45 -15.80 2.98
N GLU A 110 4.81 -14.93 2.20
CA GLU A 110 4.06 -15.29 0.99
C GLU A 110 4.92 -16.05 -0.02
N ALA A 111 6.19 -15.64 -0.17
CA ALA A 111 7.17 -16.29 -1.03
C ALA A 111 7.39 -17.79 -0.72
N ARG A 112 6.99 -18.25 0.46
CA ARG A 112 7.16 -19.63 0.94
C ARG A 112 5.90 -20.48 0.75
N ILE A 113 4.77 -19.88 0.38
CA ILE A 113 3.48 -20.57 0.24
C ILE A 113 3.36 -21.17 -1.16
N ALA A 114 3.00 -22.44 -1.23
CA ALA A 114 2.65 -23.12 -2.48
C ALA A 114 1.14 -23.35 -2.53
N TYR A 115 0.47 -22.83 -3.56
CA TYR A 115 -0.96 -23.01 -3.77
C TYR A 115 -1.23 -24.20 -4.69
N SER A 116 -2.00 -25.18 -4.23
CA SER A 116 -2.50 -26.30 -5.02
C SER A 116 -4.02 -26.23 -5.12
N ARG A 117 -4.60 -26.32 -6.32
CA ARG A 117 -6.05 -26.50 -6.46
C ARG A 117 -6.41 -27.96 -6.15
N PRO A 118 -7.49 -28.22 -5.39
CA PRO A 118 -8.01 -29.57 -5.24
C PRO A 118 -8.35 -30.13 -6.62
N VAL A 119 -7.79 -31.29 -6.96
CA VAL A 119 -8.17 -32.02 -8.16
C VAL A 119 -9.58 -32.53 -7.93
N GLU A 120 -10.55 -32.11 -8.75
CA GLU A 120 -11.88 -32.73 -8.73
C GLU A 120 -11.72 -34.22 -8.97
N GLN A 121 -12.02 -35.01 -7.94
CA GLN A 121 -12.01 -36.46 -8.00
C GLN A 121 -13.17 -36.89 -8.91
N THR A 122 -12.91 -36.94 -10.22
CA THR A 122 -13.87 -37.50 -11.17
C THR A 122 -14.08 -38.96 -10.76
N ALA A 123 -15.24 -39.26 -10.18
CA ALA A 123 -15.64 -40.60 -9.83
C ALA A 123 -15.50 -41.48 -11.09
N ARG A 124 -14.43 -42.29 -11.14
CA ARG A 124 -14.33 -43.38 -12.10
C ARG A 124 -15.37 -44.41 -11.65
N THR A 125 -16.59 -44.26 -12.16
CA THR A 125 -17.57 -45.35 -12.21
C THR A 125 -16.95 -46.43 -13.09
N THR A 126 -16.18 -47.30 -12.48
CA THR A 126 -15.68 -48.51 -13.11
C THR A 126 -16.88 -49.44 -13.17
N SER A 127 -17.68 -49.29 -14.24
CA SER A 127 -18.70 -50.26 -14.60
C SER A 127 -17.99 -51.59 -14.84
N ILE A 128 -18.13 -52.52 -13.90
CA ILE A 128 -17.72 -53.92 -14.08
C ILE A 128 -18.75 -54.53 -15.04
N PRO A 129 -18.37 -54.97 -16.26
CA PRO A 129 -19.29 -55.72 -17.10
C PRO A 129 -19.56 -57.06 -16.42
N GLY A 130 -20.80 -57.24 -15.95
CA GLY A 130 -21.28 -58.50 -15.42
C GLY A 130 -21.20 -59.58 -16.50
N ASN A 131 -20.22 -60.47 -16.34
CA ASN A 131 -20.13 -61.71 -17.09
C ASN A 131 -20.94 -62.77 -16.33
N GLY A 132 -22.11 -63.13 -16.85
CA GLY A 132 -22.99 -64.16 -16.29
C GLY A 132 -23.92 -64.71 -17.34
N ILE A 133 -23.49 -65.82 -17.98
CA ILE A 133 -24.23 -66.62 -18.96
C ILE A 133 -24.98 -67.74 -18.20
N THR A 134 -26.11 -68.19 -18.78
CA THR A 134 -26.88 -69.46 -18.52
C THR A 134 -27.84 -69.41 -17.33
N LEU A 135 -29.12 -69.80 -17.41
CA LEU A 135 -29.90 -70.70 -18.30
C LEU A 135 -31.23 -70.06 -18.75
#